data_AF-M5BL70-F1
#
_entry.id   AF-M5BL70-F1
#
_cell.length_a   1.000
_cell.length_b   1.000
_cell.length_c   1.000
_cell.angle_alpha   90.00
_cell.angle_beta   90.00
_cell.angle_gamma   90.00
#
_symmetry.space_group_name_H-M   'P 1'
#
loop_
_entity.id
_entity.type
_entity.pdbx_description
1 polymer ?
#
loop_
_entity_poly.entity_id
_entity_poly.type
_entity_poly.pdbx_seq_one_letter_code
_entity_poly.pdbx_strand_id
1 'polypeptide(L)'
;MELVEEGGVTFHNYYTVIPPSRKYPSERTFIILPPKGSLAAQKKVFTPAHNTLAADEIAAHIGMFEAQTNDGYYTLGLRAAEIVCGSVAVGREMGAKWDNLIGAGGTGAKQAIQEEEEERIGSKREEEVQKLDRGQVPLTEPIPQDGEGGVADQALRRTTESPPPQQDPRLD
;
A
#
# COMPACT_ATOMS: atom_id res chain seq x y z
N MET A 1 11.61 -6.39 -10.42
CA MET A 1 10.25 -6.98 -10.30
C MET A 1 9.85 -7.21 -8.85
N GLU A 2 10.77 -6.98 -7.90
CA GLU A 2 10.59 -7.03 -6.45
C GLU A 2 9.27 -6.38 -5.98
N LEU A 3 8.94 -5.16 -6.43
CA LEU A 3 7.68 -4.48 -6.09
C LEU A 3 6.40 -5.20 -6.55
N VAL A 4 6.46 -5.96 -7.65
CA VAL A 4 5.32 -6.74 -8.18
C VAL A 4 5.11 -8.00 -7.36
N GLU A 5 6.19 -8.58 -6.83
CA GLU A 5 6.15 -9.84 -6.09
C GLU A 5 5.90 -9.62 -4.59
N GLU A 6 6.45 -8.57 -4.02
CA GLU A 6 6.39 -8.29 -2.58
C GLU A 6 5.32 -7.24 -2.22
N GLY A 7 5.02 -6.32 -3.14
CA GLY A 7 4.11 -5.19 -2.88
C GLY A 7 2.62 -5.46 -3.16
N GLY A 8 2.25 -6.66 -3.61
CA GLY A 8 0.88 -6.95 -4.06
C GLY A 8 0.44 -6.13 -5.29
N VAL A 9 1.39 -5.51 -5.99
CA VAL A 9 1.13 -4.67 -7.15
C VAL A 9 1.07 -5.55 -8.40
N THR A 10 -0.06 -5.53 -9.11
CA THR A 10 -0.14 -6.25 -10.39
C THR A 10 0.44 -5.40 -11.52
N PHE A 11 1.33 -6.00 -12.32
CA PHE A 11 1.93 -5.38 -13.49
C PHE A 11 1.60 -6.19 -14.75
N HIS A 12 1.10 -5.50 -15.78
CA HIS A 12 0.92 -6.05 -17.11
C HIS A 12 1.18 -4.94 -18.14
N ASN A 13 1.92 -5.26 -19.19
CA ASN A 13 2.31 -4.33 -20.22
C ASN A 13 1.86 -4.82 -21.59
N TYR A 14 1.00 -4.05 -22.23
CA TYR A 14 0.68 -4.22 -23.63
C TYR A 14 1.62 -3.37 -24.47
N TYR A 15 2.22 -3.97 -25.50
CA TYR A 15 3.15 -3.26 -26.38
C TYR A 15 2.71 -3.37 -27.83
N THR A 16 2.81 -2.26 -28.56
CA THR A 16 2.41 -2.24 -29.96
C THR A 16 3.42 -2.99 -30.82
N VAL A 17 2.92 -3.93 -31.62
CA VAL A 17 3.65 -4.62 -32.68
C VAL A 17 3.25 -4.02 -34.01
N ILE A 18 4.24 -3.47 -34.71
CA ILE A 18 4.08 -2.91 -36.05
C ILE A 18 4.50 -3.99 -37.06
N PRO A 19 3.64 -4.32 -38.03
CA PRO A 19 3.95 -5.34 -39.02
C PRO A 19 5.14 -4.93 -39.91
N PRO A 20 5.79 -5.92 -40.56
CA PRO A 20 6.81 -5.66 -41.56
C PRO A 20 6.28 -4.78 -42.70
N SER A 21 7.13 -3.89 -43.21
CA SER A 21 6.84 -3.05 -44.37
C SER A 21 7.98 -3.15 -45.38
N ARG A 22 7.80 -2.59 -46.58
CA ARG A 22 8.86 -2.58 -47.61
C ARG A 22 10.16 -1.93 -47.13
N LYS A 23 10.06 -0.94 -46.24
CA LYS A 23 11.22 -0.24 -45.65
C LYS A 23 11.85 -1.04 -44.49
N TYR A 24 11.07 -1.91 -43.85
CA TYR A 24 11.45 -2.63 -42.65
C TYR A 24 10.95 -4.08 -42.72
N PRO A 25 11.79 -5.05 -43.12
CA PRO A 25 11.36 -6.41 -43.44
C PRO A 25 10.99 -7.25 -42.19
N SER A 26 11.24 -6.75 -40.99
CA SER A 26 10.89 -7.40 -39.73
C SER A 26 9.82 -6.61 -38.97
N GLU A 27 9.12 -7.30 -38.07
CA GLU A 27 8.27 -6.66 -37.07
C GLU A 27 9.09 -5.71 -36.19
N ARG A 28 8.44 -4.66 -35.71
CA ARG A 28 9.07 -3.63 -34.88
C ARG A 28 8.20 -3.29 -33.69
N THR A 29 8.84 -2.88 -32.61
CA THR A 29 8.19 -2.48 -31.35
C THR A 29 8.77 -1.14 -30.89
N PHE A 30 7.96 -0.31 -30.22
CA PHE A 30 8.44 0.95 -29.64
C PHE A 30 9.27 0.73 -28.36
N ILE A 31 9.06 -0.39 -27.67
CA ILE A 31 9.75 -0.72 -26.43
C ILE A 31 10.79 -1.82 -26.62
N ILE A 32 11.78 -1.84 -25.73
CA ILE A 32 12.70 -2.97 -25.59
C ILE A 32 12.01 -4.03 -24.73
N LEU A 33 11.85 -5.23 -25.30
CA LEU A 33 11.28 -6.36 -24.57
C LEU A 33 12.31 -6.93 -23.59
N PRO A 34 11.87 -7.43 -22.43
CA PRO A 34 12.77 -8.04 -21.48
C PRO A 34 13.42 -9.30 -22.08
N PRO A 35 14.63 -9.68 -21.64
CA PRO A 35 15.31 -10.87 -22.14
C PRO A 35 14.43 -12.13 -21.98
N LYS A 36 14.52 -13.07 -22.93
CA LYS A 36 13.68 -14.28 -22.94
C LYS A 36 13.78 -15.13 -21.67
N GLY A 37 14.94 -15.12 -21.01
CA GLY A 37 15.17 -15.82 -19.74
C GLY A 37 14.73 -15.06 -18.49
N SER A 38 14.30 -13.80 -18.62
CA SER A 38 13.85 -13.00 -17.49
C SER A 38 12.51 -13.52 -16.96
N LEU A 39 12.29 -13.29 -15.66
CA LEU A 39 11.00 -13.59 -15.01
C LEU A 39 9.82 -12.89 -15.71
N ALA A 40 10.06 -11.70 -16.27
CA ALA A 40 9.03 -10.93 -16.97
C ALA A 40 8.56 -11.62 -18.25
N ALA A 41 9.51 -12.17 -19.01
CA ALA A 41 9.20 -12.96 -20.19
C ALA A 41 8.48 -14.26 -19.82
N GLN A 42 8.92 -14.93 -18.75
CA GLN A 42 8.32 -16.20 -18.29
C GLN A 42 6.88 -16.03 -17.78
N LYS A 43 6.62 -14.97 -17.00
CA LYS A 43 5.29 -14.66 -16.47
C LYS A 43 4.32 -14.11 -17.51
N LYS A 44 4.76 -13.91 -18.77
CA LYS A 44 3.94 -13.36 -19.86
C LYS A 44 3.26 -12.03 -19.48
N VAL A 45 3.96 -11.19 -18.72
CA VAL A 45 3.45 -9.85 -18.36
C VAL A 45 3.63 -8.83 -19.47
N PHE A 46 4.30 -9.20 -20.56
CA PHE A 46 4.41 -8.42 -21.79
C PHE A 46 3.60 -9.11 -22.87
N THR A 47 2.54 -8.46 -23.34
CA THR A 47 1.61 -9.00 -24.33
C THR A 47 1.60 -8.14 -25.59
N PRO A 48 1.77 -8.72 -26.78
CA PRO A 48 1.70 -7.96 -28.02
C PRO A 48 0.28 -7.45 -28.29
N ALA A 49 0.18 -6.21 -28.72
CA ALA A 49 -1.01 -5.57 -29.26
C ALA A 49 -0.71 -5.15 -30.70
N HIS A 50 -1.46 -5.66 -31.68
CA HIS A 50 -1.19 -5.35 -33.07
C HIS A 50 -1.87 -4.04 -33.47
N ASN A 51 -1.12 -3.18 -34.17
CA ASN A 51 -1.65 -2.00 -34.83
C ASN A 51 -1.14 -2.00 -36.28
N THR A 52 -2.02 -2.30 -37.23
CA THR A 52 -1.66 -2.35 -38.66
C THR A 52 -1.75 -0.99 -39.34
N LEU A 53 -2.39 -0.01 -38.69
CA LEU A 53 -2.56 1.35 -39.21
C LEU A 53 -1.33 2.25 -38.95
N ALA A 54 -0.50 1.90 -37.96
CA ALA A 54 0.68 2.66 -37.63
C ALA A 54 1.79 2.51 -38.69
N ALA A 55 2.28 3.62 -39.23
CA ALA A 55 3.36 3.64 -40.20
C ALA A 55 4.75 3.40 -39.57
N ASP A 56 4.94 3.89 -38.36
CA ASP A 56 6.19 3.84 -37.59
C ASP A 56 5.93 3.78 -36.09
N GLU A 57 7.02 3.66 -35.33
CA GLU A 57 7.04 3.51 -33.87
C GLU A 57 6.46 4.73 -33.15
N ILE A 58 6.60 5.93 -33.74
CA ILE A 58 6.09 7.18 -33.17
C ILE A 58 4.56 7.20 -33.32
N ALA A 59 4.05 6.95 -34.53
CA ALA A 59 2.63 6.86 -34.81
C ALA A 59 1.96 5.76 -33.96
N ALA A 60 2.63 4.61 -33.81
CA ALA A 60 2.17 3.52 -32.96
C ALA A 60 2.07 3.93 -31.48
N HIS A 61 3.00 4.75 -30.98
CA HIS A 61 3.00 5.20 -29.58
C HIS A 61 1.94 6.27 -29.31
N ILE A 62 1.85 7.30 -30.15
CA ILE A 62 0.90 8.41 -29.95
C ILE A 62 -0.55 7.97 -30.25
N GLY A 63 -0.74 7.04 -31.19
CA GLY A 63 -2.05 6.62 -31.65
C GLY A 63 -2.60 5.37 -30.96
N MET A 64 -1.89 4.77 -29.99
CA MET A 64 -2.32 3.49 -29.40
C MET A 64 -3.64 3.57 -28.62
N PHE A 65 -4.02 4.76 -28.14
CA PHE A 65 -5.24 4.97 -27.36
C PHE A 65 -6.37 5.64 -28.15
N GLU A 66 -6.24 5.71 -29.47
CA GLU A 66 -7.26 6.29 -30.35
C GLU A 66 -7.77 5.23 -31.33
N ALA A 67 -9.10 5.07 -31.39
CA ALA A 67 -9.76 4.05 -32.20
C ALA A 67 -9.56 4.28 -33.71
N GLN A 68 -9.41 5.55 -34.12
CA GLN A 68 -9.17 5.89 -35.52
C GLN A 68 -7.76 5.51 -36.02
N THR A 69 -6.79 5.38 -35.11
CA THR A 69 -5.38 5.14 -35.44
C THR A 69 -4.84 3.81 -34.92
N ASN A 70 -5.70 2.99 -34.30
CA ASN A 70 -5.37 1.67 -33.79
C ASN A 70 -6.54 0.72 -34.04
N ASP A 71 -6.41 -0.13 -35.06
CA ASP A 71 -7.37 -1.17 -35.41
C ASP A 71 -7.53 -2.25 -34.33
N GLY A 72 -6.57 -2.34 -33.40
CA GLY A 72 -6.64 -3.19 -32.22
C GLY A 72 -7.21 -2.53 -30.96
N TYR A 73 -7.62 -1.25 -31.00
CA TYR A 73 -7.98 -0.46 -29.81
C TYR A 73 -9.05 -1.11 -28.93
N TYR A 74 -10.15 -1.58 -29.53
CA TYR A 74 -11.24 -2.18 -28.77
C TYR A 74 -10.82 -3.50 -28.09
N THR A 75 -10.11 -4.36 -28.81
CA THR A 75 -9.59 -5.63 -28.26
C THR A 75 -8.55 -5.37 -27.16
N LEU A 76 -7.71 -4.35 -27.31
CA LEU A 76 -6.77 -3.93 -26.28
C LEU A 76 -7.51 -3.53 -25.00
N GLY A 77 -8.58 -2.73 -25.12
CA GLY A 77 -9.42 -2.33 -23.99
C GLY A 77 -10.08 -3.52 -23.28
N LEU A 78 -10.64 -4.48 -24.04
CA LEU A 78 -11.24 -5.69 -23.47
C LEU A 78 -10.21 -6.53 -22.70
N ARG A 79 -9.04 -6.79 -23.29
CA ARG A 79 -7.97 -7.56 -22.63
C ARG A 79 -7.43 -6.86 -21.38
N ALA A 80 -7.29 -5.53 -21.44
CA ALA A 80 -6.89 -4.76 -20.27
C ALA A 80 -7.92 -4.88 -19.14
N ALA A 81 -9.21 -4.78 -19.45
CA ALA A 81 -10.28 -4.96 -18.47
C ALA A 81 -10.27 -6.37 -17.86
N GLU A 82 -10.10 -7.43 -18.67
CA GLU A 82 -9.99 -8.81 -18.19
C GLU A 82 -8.85 -8.97 -17.17
N ILE A 83 -7.65 -8.45 -17.49
CA ILE A 83 -6.50 -8.52 -16.59
C ILE A 83 -6.77 -7.76 -15.30
N VAL A 84 -7.32 -6.54 -15.37
CA VAL A 84 -7.63 -5.74 -14.18
C VAL A 84 -8.65 -6.46 -13.29
N CYS A 85 -9.73 -6.98 -13.88
CA CYS A 85 -10.76 -7.73 -13.14
C CYS A 85 -10.17 -8.97 -12.46
N GLY A 86 -9.36 -9.77 -13.18
CA GLY A 86 -8.69 -10.93 -12.62
C GLY A 86 -7.73 -10.56 -11.48
N SER A 87 -6.98 -9.47 -11.65
CA SER A 87 -6.03 -8.98 -10.65
C SER A 87 -6.73 -8.53 -9.37
N VAL A 88 -7.86 -7.81 -9.50
CA VAL A 88 -8.68 -7.38 -8.35
C VAL A 88 -9.29 -8.58 -7.63
N ALA A 89 -9.78 -9.59 -8.36
CA ALA A 89 -10.33 -10.80 -7.76
C ALA A 89 -9.28 -11.55 -6.92
N VAL A 90 -8.08 -11.76 -7.48
CA VAL A 90 -6.96 -12.37 -6.76
C VAL A 90 -6.54 -11.53 -5.55
N GLY A 91 -6.48 -10.20 -5.70
CA GLY A 91 -6.17 -9.29 -4.60
C GLY A 91 -7.16 -9.38 -3.45
N ARG A 92 -8.47 -9.50 -3.75
CA ARG A 92 -9.52 -9.69 -2.73
C ARG A 92 -9.40 -11.02 -2.00
N GLU A 93 -9.14 -12.11 -2.72
CA GLU A 93 -8.94 -13.42 -2.12
C GLU A 93 -7.72 -13.44 -1.19
N MET A 94 -6.61 -12.86 -1.66
CA MET A 94 -5.38 -12.76 -0.87
C MET A 94 -5.61 -11.90 0.39
N GLY A 95 -6.29 -10.77 0.27
CA GLY A 95 -6.69 -9.93 1.40
C GLY A 95 -7.53 -10.68 2.42
N ALA A 96 -8.59 -11.37 1.98
CA ALA A 96 -9.43 -12.18 2.86
C ALA A 96 -8.67 -13.33 3.54
N LYS A 97 -7.70 -13.95 2.85
CA LYS A 97 -6.82 -14.97 3.44
C LYS A 97 -5.93 -14.38 4.53
N TRP A 98 -5.34 -13.20 4.30
CA TRP A 98 -4.55 -12.49 5.31
C TRP A 98 -5.41 -12.09 6.52
N ASP A 99 -6.62 -11.57 6.28
CA ASP A 99 -7.58 -11.24 7.34
C ASP A 99 -7.97 -12.47 8.16
N ASN A 100 -8.12 -13.64 7.53
CA ASN A 100 -8.38 -14.89 8.25
C ASN A 100 -7.16 -15.39 9.04
N LEU A 101 -5.95 -15.27 8.47
CA LEU A 101 -4.71 -15.72 9.11
C LEU A 101 -4.36 -14.85 10.33
N ILE A 102 -4.58 -13.53 10.23
CA ILE A 102 -4.35 -12.57 11.32
C ILE A 102 -5.57 -12.55 12.27
N GLY A 103 -6.78 -12.71 11.75
CA GLY A 103 -8.05 -12.65 12.47
C GLY A 103 -8.32 -13.86 13.36
N ALA A 104 -7.85 -15.06 13.00
CA ALA A 104 -7.96 -16.23 13.89
C ALA A 104 -7.04 -16.13 15.14
N GLY A 105 -6.01 -15.28 15.10
CA GLY A 105 -5.18 -14.96 16.27
C GLY A 105 -5.58 -13.67 16.99
N GLY A 106 -6.29 -12.77 16.32
CA GLY A 106 -6.57 -11.42 16.82
C GLY A 106 -7.81 -11.30 17.70
N THR A 107 -8.88 -12.06 17.44
CA THR A 107 -10.11 -11.97 18.26
C THR A 107 -9.89 -12.58 19.64
N GLY A 108 -9.18 -13.71 19.72
CA GLY A 108 -8.83 -14.34 20.99
C GLY A 108 -7.83 -13.50 21.80
N ALA A 109 -6.82 -12.91 21.16
CA ALA A 109 -5.88 -12.03 21.84
C ALA A 109 -6.54 -10.74 22.33
N LYS A 110 -7.43 -10.12 21.53
CA LYS A 110 -8.18 -8.94 21.96
C LYS A 110 -9.17 -9.26 23.08
N GLN A 111 -9.84 -10.40 23.03
CA GLN A 111 -10.72 -10.85 24.11
C GLN A 111 -9.95 -11.19 25.39
N ALA A 112 -8.80 -11.87 25.29
CA ALA A 112 -7.97 -12.20 26.44
C ALA A 112 -7.37 -10.94 27.11
N ILE A 113 -6.89 -9.98 26.31
CA ILE A 113 -6.39 -8.70 26.84
C ILE A 113 -7.54 -7.91 27.49
N GLN A 114 -8.74 -7.95 26.91
CA GLN A 114 -9.91 -7.27 27.46
C GLN A 114 -10.44 -7.93 28.74
N GLU A 115 -10.48 -9.27 28.82
CA GLU A 115 -10.83 -10.01 30.04
C GLU A 115 -9.83 -9.76 31.17
N GLU A 116 -8.52 -9.81 30.87
CA GLU A 116 -7.47 -9.55 31.86
C GLU A 116 -7.52 -8.09 32.39
N GLU A 117 -7.85 -7.14 31.52
CA GLU A 117 -8.00 -5.74 31.91
C GLU A 117 -9.28 -5.49 32.73
N GLU A 118 -10.40 -6.14 32.39
CA GLU A 118 -11.64 -6.08 33.15
C GLU A 118 -11.50 -6.73 34.55
N GLU A 119 -10.79 -7.85 34.66
CA GLU A 119 -10.49 -8.49 35.94
C GLU A 119 -9.58 -7.62 36.83
N ARG A 120 -8.57 -6.98 36.24
CA ARG A 120 -7.69 -6.02 36.94
C ARG A 120 -8.46 -4.79 37.43
N ILE A 121 -9.39 -4.27 36.62
CA ILE A 121 -10.23 -3.13 37.00
C ILE A 121 -11.22 -3.54 38.10
N GLY A 122 -11.83 -4.72 37.99
CA GLY A 122 -12.72 -5.28 39.01
C GLY A 122 -12.03 -5.45 40.36
N SER A 123 -10.84 -6.05 40.37
CA SER A 123 -10.05 -6.26 41.59
C SER A 123 -9.65 -4.95 42.27
N LYS A 124 -9.22 -3.93 41.51
CA LYS A 124 -8.92 -2.60 42.05
C LYS A 124 -10.15 -1.94 42.67
N ARG A 125 -11.32 -2.08 42.03
CA ARG A 125 -12.57 -1.51 42.52
C ARG A 125 -13.01 -2.17 43.82
N GLU A 126 -12.91 -3.48 43.92
CA GLU A 126 -13.25 -4.21 45.16
C GLU A 126 -12.29 -3.87 46.32
N GLU A 127 -11.00 -3.73 46.05
CA GLU A 127 -10.04 -3.26 47.06
C GLU A 127 -10.33 -1.84 47.54
N GLU A 128 -10.76 -0.95 46.65
CA GLU A 128 -11.12 0.43 47.00
C GLU A 128 -12.39 0.49 47.86
N VAL A 129 -13.40 -0.32 47.52
CA VAL A 129 -14.63 -0.47 48.32
C VAL A 129 -14.31 -1.05 49.71
N GLN A 130 -13.42 -2.04 49.81
CA GLN A 130 -13.01 -2.59 51.11
C GLN A 130 -12.19 -1.61 51.97
N LYS A 131 -11.45 -0.69 51.35
CA LYS A 131 -10.73 0.38 52.08
C LYS A 131 -11.72 1.41 52.65
N LEU A 132 -12.75 1.75 51.88
CA LEU A 132 -13.85 2.63 52.32
C LEU A 132 -14.65 2.02 53.49
N ASP A 133 -14.98 0.74 53.43
CA ASP A 133 -15.71 0.04 54.51
C ASP A 133 -14.91 -0.07 55.82
N ARG A 134 -13.57 -0.06 55.74
CA ARG A 134 -12.68 0.02 56.91
C ARG A 134 -12.49 1.44 57.46
N GLY A 135 -13.21 2.43 56.92
CA GLY A 135 -13.13 3.83 57.33
C GLY A 135 -11.86 4.54 56.85
N GLN A 136 -11.11 3.96 55.91
CA GLN A 136 -10.00 4.64 55.23
C GLN A 136 -10.58 5.48 54.10
N VAL A 137 -10.74 6.78 54.35
CA VAL A 137 -11.13 7.75 53.32
C VAL A 137 -9.95 7.92 52.36
N PRO A 138 -10.16 7.90 51.02
CA PRO A 138 -9.13 8.27 50.07
C PRO A 138 -8.56 9.63 50.44
N LEU A 139 -7.24 9.81 50.32
CA LEU A 139 -6.64 11.14 50.42
C LEU A 139 -7.30 12.02 49.36
N THR A 140 -8.16 12.94 49.78
CA THR A 140 -8.60 14.02 48.91
C THR A 140 -7.36 14.83 48.58
N GLU A 141 -6.91 14.76 47.32
CA GLU A 141 -5.97 15.74 46.83
C GLU A 141 -6.59 17.13 47.06
N PRO A 142 -5.85 18.08 47.66
CA PRO A 142 -6.38 19.42 47.88
C PRO A 142 -6.73 20.00 46.51
N ILE A 143 -7.98 20.44 46.36
CA ILE A 143 -8.46 21.16 45.18
C ILE A 143 -7.47 22.31 44.95
N PRO A 144 -6.77 22.37 43.80
CA PRO A 144 -5.90 23.49 43.50
C PRO A 144 -6.72 24.76 43.58
N GLN A 145 -6.26 25.74 44.37
CA GLN A 145 -6.91 27.04 44.40
C GLN A 145 -6.87 27.63 42.99
N ASP A 146 -8.03 28.07 42.50
CA ASP A 146 -8.17 28.67 41.18
C ASP A 146 -7.10 29.75 40.98
N GLY A 147 -6.13 29.49 40.08
CA GLY A 147 -5.11 30.48 39.73
C GLY A 147 -3.74 29.99 39.31
N GLU A 148 -3.35 28.74 39.59
CA GLU A 148 -2.01 28.23 39.21
C GLU A 148 -2.08 27.01 38.29
N GLY A 149 -2.82 27.13 37.19
CA GLY A 149 -2.82 26.16 36.10
C GLY A 149 -1.56 26.27 35.24
N GLY A 150 -0.42 25.80 35.75
CA GLY A 150 0.86 25.68 35.01
C GLY A 150 0.87 24.63 33.89
N VAL A 151 -0.27 24.29 33.31
CA VAL A 151 -0.40 23.26 32.27
C VAL A 151 -0.09 23.82 30.87
N ALA A 152 -0.18 25.14 30.67
CA ALA A 152 0.13 25.77 29.39
C ALA A 152 1.65 25.89 29.12
N ASP A 153 2.48 26.08 30.15
CA ASP A 153 3.92 26.35 29.96
C ASP A 153 4.76 25.10 29.64
N GLN A 154 4.30 23.91 30.03
CA GLN A 154 5.00 22.66 29.73
C GLN A 154 4.87 22.23 28.26
N ALA A 155 3.80 22.65 27.58
CA ALA A 155 3.58 22.34 26.16
C ALA A 155 4.44 23.22 25.23
N LEU A 156 4.82 24.43 25.65
CA LEU A 156 5.61 25.35 24.82
C LEU A 156 7.14 25.12 24.90
N ARG A 157 7.65 24.43 25.92
CA ARG A 157 9.10 24.15 26.06
C ARG A 157 9.58 22.90 25.33
N ARG A 158 8.69 21.98 24.95
CA ARG A 158 9.08 20.74 24.24
C ARG A 158 9.29 20.92 22.73
N THR A 159 8.95 22.08 22.17
CA THR A 159 9.09 22.35 20.73
C THR A 159 10.38 23.08 20.36
N THR A 160 11.24 23.48 21.32
CA THR A 160 12.47 24.25 21.04
C THR A 160 13.77 23.50 21.25
N GLU A 161 13.76 22.21 21.57
CA GLU A 161 14.99 21.39 21.65
C GLU A 161 14.98 20.27 20.61
N SER A 162 15.10 20.66 19.33
CA SER A 162 15.67 19.77 18.31
C SER A 162 17.11 20.23 18.04
N PRO A 163 18.12 19.36 18.18
CA PRO A 163 19.50 19.74 17.85
C PRO A 163 19.64 19.95 16.32
N PRO A 164 20.44 20.92 15.87
CA PRO A 164 20.64 21.18 14.45
C PRO A 164 21.35 20.00 13.76
N PRO A 165 21.07 19.76 12.46
CA PRO A 165 21.72 18.69 11.71
C PRO A 165 23.22 18.96 11.58
N GLN A 166 24.04 17.98 11.99
CA GLN A 166 25.48 17.96 11.74
C GLN A 166 25.72 17.87 10.23
N GLN A 167 26.42 18.87 9.67
CA GLN A 167 26.96 18.82 8.33
C GLN A 167 28.15 17.85 8.31
N ASP A 168 28.08 16.84 7.44
CA ASP A 168 29.17 15.88 7.18
C ASP A 168 30.17 16.51 6.19
N PRO A 169 31.43 16.78 6.58
CA PRO A 169 32.42 17.32 5.67
C PRO A 169 33.28 16.16 5.15
N ARG A 170 32.91 15.57 4.00
CA ARG A 170 33.80 14.67 3.24
C ARG A 170 33.24 14.32 1.86
N LEU A 171 33.27 15.28 0.93
CA LEU A 171 33.37 15.01 -0.50
C LEU A 171 34.09 16.21 -1.15
N ASP A 172 35.43 16.14 -1.11
CA ASP A 172 36.28 16.68 -2.19
C ASP A 172 36.47 15.56 -3.22
#